data_AF-B4NT12-F1
#
_entry.id   AF-B4NT12-F1
#
_cell.length_a   1.000
_cell.length_b   1.000
_cell.length_c   1.000
_cell.angle_alpha   90.00
_cell.angle_beta   90.00
_cell.angle_gamma   90.00
#
_symmetry.space_group_name_H-M   'P 1'
#
loop_
_entity.id
_entity.type
_entity.pdbx_description
1 polymer ?
#
loop_
_entity_poly.entity_id
_entity_poly.type
_entity_poly.pdbx_seq_one_letter_code
_entity_poly.pdbx_strand_id
1 'polypeptide(L)' 'MATAQATKNCITLKGSAQIIVEYLKYGINSILFQRGIYPAEDFDNTQQYGLTILMSKDPKIKTFLQNVLSKN' A
#
# COMPACT_ATOMS: atom_id res chain seq x y z
N MET A 1 -29.91 25.53 11.95
CA MET A 1 -30.11 24.24 11.30
C MET A 1 -28.75 23.56 11.19
N ALA A 2 -28.53 22.45 11.90
CA ALA A 2 -27.29 21.69 11.83
C ALA A 2 -27.37 20.69 10.67
N THR A 3 -26.47 20.80 9.69
CA THR A 3 -26.35 19.83 8.60
C THR A 3 -25.69 18.56 9.15
N ALA A 4 -26.40 17.43 9.14
CA ALA A 4 -25.84 16.14 9.53
C ALA A 4 -24.69 15.76 8.58
N GLN A 5 -23.46 15.78 9.08
CA GLN A 5 -22.30 15.28 8.35
C GLN A 5 -22.49 13.77 8.15
N ALA A 6 -22.68 13.31 6.90
CA ALA A 6 -22.80 11.89 6.60
C ALA A 6 -21.49 11.17 6.96
N THR A 7 -21.46 10.57 8.14
CA THR A 7 -20.33 9.77 8.61
C THR A 7 -20.37 8.43 7.87
N LYS A 8 -19.34 8.15 7.06
CA LYS A 8 -19.15 6.85 6.40
C LYS A 8 -18.77 5.79 7.46
N ASN A 9 -19.69 5.44 8.35
CA ASN A 9 -19.50 4.47 9.42
C ASN A 9 -19.64 3.01 8.94
N CYS A 10 -19.57 2.76 7.62
CA CYS A 10 -19.81 1.45 7.04
C CYS A 10 -18.64 1.09 6.11
N ILE A 11 -18.08 -0.11 6.34
CA ILE A 11 -17.11 -0.71 5.45
C ILE A 11 -17.85 -1.19 4.20
N THR A 12 -17.58 -0.54 3.07
CA THR A 12 -18.11 -0.96 1.77
C THR A 12 -17.21 -2.01 1.15
N LEU A 13 -17.75 -2.88 0.27
CA LEU A 13 -16.94 -3.86 -0.46
C LEU A 13 -15.77 -3.22 -1.20
N LYS A 14 -16.02 -2.10 -1.88
CA LYS A 14 -14.98 -1.31 -2.57
C LYS A 14 -13.92 -0.79 -1.59
N GLY A 15 -14.36 -0.26 -0.44
CA GLY A 15 -13.44 0.20 0.61
C GLY A 15 -12.60 -0.94 1.19
N SER A 16 -13.18 -2.10 1.46
CA SER A 16 -12.44 -3.30 1.89
C SER A 16 -11.39 -3.70 0.86
N ALA A 17 -11.78 -3.78 -0.41
CA ALA A 17 -10.85 -4.13 -1.49
C ALA A 17 -9.67 -3.14 -1.56
N GLN A 18 -9.94 -1.84 -1.42
CA GLN A 18 -8.89 -0.82 -1.39
C GLN A 18 -7.93 -0.98 -0.21
N ILE A 19 -8.44 -1.26 0.99
CA ILE A 19 -7.62 -1.49 2.19
C ILE A 19 -6.74 -2.73 2.01
N ILE A 20 -7.29 -3.83 1.47
CA ILE A 20 -6.52 -5.06 1.25
C ILE A 20 -5.45 -4.86 0.16
N VAL A 21 -5.77 -4.15 -0.93
CA VAL A 21 -4.81 -3.81 -1.98
C VAL A 21 -3.64 -2.99 -1.42
N GLU A 22 -3.95 -2.00 -0.58
CA GLU A 22 -2.94 -1.17 0.08
C GLU A 22 -2.06 -2.00 1.03
N TYR A 23 -2.65 -2.87 1.85
CA TYR A 23 -1.92 -3.80 2.69
C TYR A 23 -0.96 -4.69 1.89
N LEU A 24 -1.42 -5.27 0.79
CA LEU A 24 -0.59 -6.11 -0.08
C LEU A 24 0.57 -5.33 -0.70
N LYS A 25 0.35 -4.07 -1.11
CA LYS A 25 1.42 -3.20 -1.61
C LYS A 25 2.56 -3.06 -0.59
N TYR A 26 2.25 -2.76 0.66
CA TYR A 26 3.25 -2.61 1.72
C TYR A 26 3.88 -3.95 2.13
N GLY A 27 3.07 -5.00 2.24
CA GLY A 27 3.52 -6.36 2.59
C GLY A 27 4.51 -6.92 1.57
N ILE A 28 4.24 -6.75 0.27
CA ILE A 28 5.15 -7.22 -0.78
C ILE A 28 6.48 -6.46 -0.73
N ASN A 29 6.46 -5.12 -0.60
CA ASN A 29 7.71 -4.35 -0.47
C ASN A 29 8.52 -4.76 0.76
N SER A 30 7.84 -5.01 1.88
CA SER A 30 8.47 -5.54 3.10
C SER A 30 9.15 -6.88 2.86
N ILE A 31 8.53 -7.80 2.12
CA ILE A 31 9.12 -9.10 1.75
C ILE A 31 10.35 -8.91 0.86
N LEU A 32 10.23 -8.09 -0.19
CA LEU A 32 11.34 -7.82 -1.12
C LEU A 32 12.58 -7.32 -0.39
N PHE A 33 12.38 -6.42 0.58
CA PHE A 33 13.45 -5.86 1.40
C PHE A 33 14.00 -6.88 2.41
N GLN A 34 13.16 -7.43 3.30
CA GLN A 34 13.61 -8.28 4.40
C GLN A 34 14.25 -9.60 3.92
N ARG A 35 13.86 -10.08 2.75
CA ARG A 35 14.45 -11.29 2.14
C ARG A 35 15.69 -11.00 1.29
N GLY A 36 16.05 -9.72 1.11
CA GLY A 36 17.21 -9.31 0.32
C GLY A 36 17.10 -9.65 -1.17
N ILE A 37 15.87 -9.63 -1.72
CA ILE A 37 15.64 -9.92 -3.15
C ILE A 37 16.16 -8.77 -4.02
N TYR A 38 16.09 -7.54 -3.49
CA TYR A 38 16.64 -6.34 -4.10
C TYR A 38 17.58 -5.62 -3.13
N PRO A 39 18.58 -4.86 -3.64
CA PRO A 39 19.50 -4.07 -2.83
C PRO A 39 18.78 -3.12 -1.87
N ALA A 40 19.31 -2.96 -0.65
CA ALA A 40 18.71 -2.09 0.36
C ALA A 40 18.67 -0.61 -0.08
N GLU A 41 19.65 -0.16 -0.87
CA GLU A 41 19.73 1.19 -1.44
C GLU A 41 18.60 1.52 -2.42
N ASP A 42 17.92 0.51 -2.96
CA ASP A 42 16.77 0.65 -3.86
C ASP A 42 15.45 0.83 -3.09
N PHE A 43 15.48 1.04 -1.76
CA PHE A 43 14.30 1.30 -0.94
C PHE A 43 14.36 2.65 -0.22
N ASP A 44 13.21 3.33 -0.15
CA ASP A 44 13.00 4.56 0.61
C ASP A 44 12.04 4.32 1.78
N ASN A 45 12.26 5.05 2.86
CA ASN A 45 11.40 5.00 4.04
C ASN A 45 10.07 5.72 3.78
N THR A 46 8.96 5.09 4.12
CA THR A 46 7.61 5.66 4.06
C THR A 46 6.90 5.42 5.38
N GLN A 47 6.24 6.43 5.94
CA GLN A 47 5.44 6.27 7.17
C GLN A 47 4.01 5.84 6.82
N GLN A 48 3.61 4.65 7.28
CA GLN A 48 2.26 4.11 7.07
C GLN A 48 1.82 3.25 8.24
N TYR A 49 0.54 3.36 8.60
CA TYR A 49 -0.06 2.66 9.75
C TYR A 49 0.71 2.84 11.07
N GLY A 50 1.36 4.00 11.25
CA GLY A 50 2.21 4.29 12.42
C GLY A 50 3.57 3.59 12.41
N LEU A 51 3.98 2.98 11.29
CA LEU A 51 5.25 2.28 11.11
C LEU A 51 6.06 2.91 9.99
N THR A 52 7.39 2.79 10.07
CA THR A 52 8.28 3.07 8.95
C THR A 52 8.42 1.80 8.11
N ILE A 53 7.96 1.86 6.86
CA ILE A 53 8.01 0.76 5.89
C ILE A 53 8.96 1.15 4.75
N LEU A 54 9.80 0.21 4.31
CA LEU A 54 10.70 0.40 3.19
C LEU A 54 10.01 0.03 1.88
N MET A 55 9.98 0.99 0.96
CA MET A 55 9.28 0.91 -0.33
C MET A 55 10.28 1.02 -1.46
N SER A 56 10.18 0.14 -2.47
CA SER A 56 11.09 0.15 -3.59
C SER A 56 10.99 1.45 -4.40
N LYS A 57 12.16 1.94 -4.84
CA LYS A 57 12.33 3.10 -5.73
C LYS A 57 12.24 2.72 -7.20
N ASP A 58 12.55 1.47 -7.53
CA ASP A 58 12.65 0.96 -8.90
C ASP A 58 11.31 1.13 -9.64
N PRO A 59 11.30 1.92 -10.74
CA PRO A 59 10.12 2.08 -11.58
C PRO A 59 9.54 0.75 -12.07
N LYS A 60 10.36 -0.27 -12.34
CA LYS A 60 9.90 -1.58 -12.81
C LYS A 60 9.08 -2.30 -11.74
N ILE A 61 9.55 -2.29 -10.49
CA ILE A 61 8.82 -2.86 -9.36
C ILE A 61 7.51 -2.09 -9.13
N LYS A 62 7.57 -0.75 -9.16
CA LYS A 62 6.37 0.09 -9.01
C LYS A 62 5.32 -0.23 -10.08
N THR A 63 5.70 -0.27 -11.35
CA THR A 63 4.81 -0.59 -12.46
C THR A 63 4.26 -2.01 -12.36
N PHE A 64 5.10 -3.00 -12.01
CA PHE A 64 4.66 -4.36 -11.81
C PHE A 64 3.60 -4.47 -10.71
N LEU A 65 3.88 -3.92 -9.53
CA LEU A 65 2.94 -3.94 -8.41
C LEU A 65 1.65 -3.16 -8.74
N GLN A 66 1.76 -2.05 -9.46
CA GLN A 66 0.58 -1.32 -9.93
C GLN A 66 -0.28 -2.19 -10.85
N ASN A 67 0.31 -2.89 -11.82
CA ASN A 67 -0.45 -3.75 -12.75
C ASN A 67 -1.09 -4.95 -12.06
N VAL A 68 -0.41 -5.55 -11.09
CA VAL A 68 -0.91 -6.71 -10.33
C VAL A 68 -2.02 -6.30 -9.36
N LEU A 69 -1.88 -5.14 -8.71
CA LEU A 69 -2.79 -4.70 -7.66
C LEU A 69 -3.96 -3.83 -8.18
N SER A 70 -3.88 -3.29 -9.40
CA SER A 70 -4.91 -2.41 -9.99
C SER A 70 -5.97 -3.15 -10.83
N LYS A 71 -6.11 -4.47 -10.70
CA LYS A 71 -7.16 -5.19 -11.42
C LYS A 71 -8.53 -4.96 -10.78
N ASN A 72 -9.30 -4.07 -11.39
CA ASN A 72 -10.77 -4.00 -11.31
C ASN A 72 -11.32 -3.94 -12.73
#